data_AF-A0A8T2Z148-F1
#
_entry.id   AF-A0A8T2Z148-F1
#
_cell.length_a   1.000
_cell.length_b   1.000
_cell.length_c   1.000
_cell.angle_alpha   90.00
_cell.angle_beta   90.00
_cell.angle_gamma   90.00
#
_symmetry.space_group_name_H-M   'P 1'
#
loop_
_entity.id
_entity.type
_entity.pdbx_description
1 polymer ?
#
loop_
_entity_poly.entity_id
_entity_poly.type
_entity_poly.pdbx_seq_one_letter_code
_entity_poly.pdbx_strand_id
1 'polypeptide(L)'
;DKKVDTEDNEGLEEKVNADIVERIGLGTWVKSWGWGEEMIVNRAEIAEKIGEIMGNESLRIQALGIKEEARKTVGVGGCSNKGLSELINMWRKF
;
A
#
# COMPACT_ATOMS: atom_id res chain seq x y z
N ASP A 1 -26.53 -22.89 8.28
CA ASP A 1 -25.61 -21.97 8.98
C ASP A 1 -24.15 -22.28 8.70
N LYS A 2 -23.36 -21.22 8.57
CA LYS A 2 -21.93 -21.13 8.19
C LYS A 2 -21.63 -21.08 6.68
N LYS A 3 -22.15 -20.05 6.02
CA LYS A 3 -21.40 -19.30 4.99
C LYS A 3 -21.03 -17.98 5.63
N VAL A 4 -19.87 -17.95 6.29
CA VAL A 4 -19.36 -16.83 7.07
C VAL A 4 -17.88 -16.76 6.66
N ASP A 5 -17.53 -15.60 6.10
CA ASP A 5 -16.19 -15.00 6.09
C ASP A 5 -15.16 -15.45 5.04
N THR A 6 -15.52 -15.55 3.76
CA THR A 6 -14.48 -15.59 2.70
C THR A 6 -14.51 -14.37 1.80
N GLU A 7 -15.69 -13.81 1.50
CA GLU A 7 -15.83 -12.60 0.66
C GLU A 7 -15.54 -11.30 1.42
N ASP A 8 -15.76 -11.27 2.75
CA ASP A 8 -15.49 -10.07 3.57
C ASP A 8 -13.99 -9.82 3.82
N ASN A 9 -13.13 -10.81 3.58
CA ASN A 9 -11.72 -10.72 3.91
C ASN A 9 -10.90 -9.96 2.82
N GLU A 10 -11.24 -10.11 1.55
CA GLU A 10 -10.55 -9.40 0.45
C GLU A 10 -10.81 -7.88 0.52
N GLY A 11 -12.05 -7.50 0.81
CA GLY A 11 -12.43 -6.09 0.98
C GLY A 11 -11.78 -5.43 2.19
N LEU A 12 -11.43 -6.18 3.25
CA LEU A 12 -10.71 -5.68 4.45
C LEU A 12 -9.21 -5.45 4.18
N GLU A 13 -8.57 -6.33 3.40
CA GLU A 13 -7.15 -6.22 3.07
C GLU A 13 -6.85 -4.96 2.22
N GLU A 14 -7.72 -4.65 1.24
CA GLU A 14 -7.58 -3.40 0.47
C GLU A 14 -7.73 -2.14 1.32
N LYS A 15 -8.58 -2.14 2.37
CA LYS A 15 -8.75 -0.99 3.30
C LYS A 15 -7.47 -0.71 4.07
N VAL A 16 -6.86 -1.77 4.58
CA VAL A 16 -5.61 -1.68 5.34
C VAL A 16 -4.49 -1.19 4.44
N ASN A 17 -4.43 -1.68 3.20
CA ASN A 17 -3.44 -1.22 2.23
C ASN A 17 -3.63 0.26 1.87
N ALA A 18 -4.87 0.72 1.66
CA ALA A 18 -5.15 2.13 1.37
C ALA A 18 -4.77 3.06 2.53
N ASP A 19 -5.08 2.68 3.78
CA ASP A 19 -4.68 3.45 4.97
C ASP A 19 -3.16 3.47 5.14
N ILE A 20 -2.48 2.35 4.87
CA ILE A 20 -1.02 2.29 4.87
C ILE A 20 -0.44 3.21 3.79
N VAL A 21 -0.98 3.19 2.56
CA VAL A 21 -0.54 4.04 1.43
C VAL A 21 -0.69 5.53 1.75
N GLU A 22 -1.78 5.92 2.39
CA GLU A 22 -1.98 7.29 2.89
C GLU A 22 -0.95 7.65 3.96
N ARG A 23 -0.75 6.78 4.96
CA ARG A 23 0.14 7.05 6.10
C ARG A 23 1.62 7.11 5.73
N ILE A 24 2.05 6.33 4.75
CA ILE A 24 3.43 6.37 4.25
C ILE A 24 3.62 7.48 3.21
N GLY A 25 2.54 8.17 2.80
CA GLY A 25 2.60 9.26 1.83
C GLY A 25 2.89 8.81 0.40
N LEU A 26 2.52 7.56 0.07
CA LEU A 26 2.64 7.00 -1.28
C LEU A 26 1.44 7.38 -2.17
N GLY A 27 0.32 7.76 -1.56
CA GLY A 27 -0.90 8.20 -2.25
C GLY A 27 -1.90 8.83 -1.28
N THR A 28 -3.09 9.17 -1.77
CA THR A 28 -4.18 9.74 -0.97
C THR A 28 -5.41 8.88 -1.04
N TRP A 29 -6.13 8.74 0.07
CA TRP A 29 -7.41 8.04 0.13
C TRP A 29 -8.49 8.98 0.66
N VAL A 30 -9.58 9.13 -0.09
CA VAL A 30 -10.73 9.94 0.34
C VAL A 30 -11.70 9.05 1.11
N LYS A 31 -11.59 9.08 2.45
CA LYS A 31 -12.36 8.21 3.37
C LYS A 31 -13.88 8.33 3.19
N SER A 32 -14.36 9.46 2.69
CA SER A 32 -15.78 9.72 2.44
C SER A 32 -16.34 9.05 1.18
N TRP A 33 -15.51 8.51 0.28
CA TRP A 33 -15.99 7.83 -0.93
C TRP A 33 -16.53 6.41 -0.69
N GLY A 34 -16.39 5.88 0.53
CA GLY A 34 -16.93 4.57 0.90
C GLY A 34 -16.26 3.40 0.17
N TRP A 35 -16.90 2.22 0.20
CA TRP A 35 -16.38 0.99 -0.39
C TRP A 35 -17.13 0.64 -1.69
N GLY A 36 -16.52 0.92 -2.84
CA GLY A 36 -17.06 0.50 -4.14
C GLY A 36 -18.46 1.05 -4.45
N GLU A 37 -19.47 0.17 -4.53
CA GLU A 37 -20.85 0.54 -4.90
C GLU A 37 -21.63 1.29 -3.81
N GLU A 38 -21.05 1.49 -2.61
CA GLU A 38 -21.71 2.22 -1.52
C GLU A 38 -21.98 3.70 -1.85
N MET A 39 -21.20 4.31 -2.75
CA MET A 39 -21.39 5.71 -3.15
C MET A 39 -21.06 5.92 -4.63
N ILE A 40 -21.97 6.60 -5.34
CA ILE A 40 -21.69 7.11 -6.68
C ILE A 40 -20.93 8.42 -6.53
N VAL A 41 -19.62 8.37 -6.74
CA VAL A 41 -18.75 9.56 -6.73
C VAL A 41 -18.92 10.34 -8.03
N ASN A 42 -18.99 11.67 -7.93
CA ASN A 42 -19.12 12.52 -9.11
C ASN A 42 -17.81 12.56 -9.91
N ARG A 43 -17.89 12.42 -11.24
CA ARG A 43 -16.73 12.55 -12.14
C ARG A 43 -15.91 13.83 -11.94
N ALA A 44 -16.57 14.94 -11.56
CA ALA A 44 -15.90 16.21 -11.32
C ALA A 44 -15.01 16.17 -10.07
N GLU A 45 -15.48 15.50 -9.02
CA GLU A 45 -14.74 15.30 -7.77
C GLU A 45 -13.53 14.38 -7.99
N ILE A 46 -13.70 13.35 -8.82
CA ILE A 46 -12.59 12.48 -9.24
C ILE A 46 -11.54 13.28 -10.01
N ALA A 47 -11.96 14.11 -10.97
CA ALA A 47 -11.04 14.92 -11.77
C ALA A 47 -10.27 15.94 -10.91
N GLU A 48 -10.93 16.55 -9.92
CA GLU A 48 -10.30 17.44 -8.95
C GLU A 48 -9.22 16.71 -8.14
N LYS A 49 -9.52 15.53 -7.59
CA LYS A 49 -8.53 14.75 -6.83
C LYS A 49 -7.36 14.26 -7.66
N ILE A 50 -7.59 13.88 -8.92
CA ILE A 50 -6.48 13.58 -9.85
C ILE A 50 -5.58 14.82 -10.01
N GLY A 51 -6.17 16.01 -10.20
CA GLY A 51 -5.43 17.25 -10.32
C GLY A 51 -4.60 17.58 -9.06
N GLU A 52 -5.20 17.43 -7.89
CA GLU A 52 -4.51 17.63 -6.61
C GLU A 52 -3.33 16.68 -6.42
N ILE A 53 -3.51 15.38 -6.69
CA ILE A 53 -2.44 14.38 -6.57
C ILE A 53 -1.30 14.69 -7.53
N MET A 54 -1.62 14.97 -8.79
CA MET A 54 -0.63 15.28 -9.83
C MET A 54 0.12 16.59 -9.56
N GLY A 55 -0.52 17.55 -8.89
CA GLY A 55 0.09 18.83 -8.49
C GLY A 55 0.84 18.79 -7.16
N ASN A 56 0.75 17.71 -6.39
CA ASN A 56 1.35 17.62 -5.06
C ASN A 56 2.81 17.15 -5.12
N GLU A 57 3.74 18.11 -5.13
CA GLU A 57 5.17 17.84 -5.18
C GLU A 57 5.68 17.06 -3.96
N SER A 58 5.07 17.26 -2.79
CA SER A 58 5.46 16.56 -1.56
C SER A 58 5.18 15.06 -1.65
N LEU A 59 4.00 14.67 -2.13
CA LEU A 59 3.65 13.26 -2.39
C LEU A 59 4.62 12.64 -3.40
N ARG A 60 4.98 13.38 -4.45
CA ARG A 60 5.92 12.92 -5.47
C ARG A 60 7.32 12.67 -4.91
N ILE A 61 7.82 13.55 -4.04
CA ILE A 61 9.12 13.39 -3.36
C ILE A 61 9.09 12.19 -2.42
N GLN A 62 8.01 12.02 -1.63
CA GLN A 62 7.87 10.89 -0.70
C GLN A 62 7.79 9.54 -1.44
N ALA A 63 6.98 9.47 -2.51
CA ALA A 63 6.88 8.29 -3.36
C ALA A 63 8.23 7.90 -4.00
N LEU A 64 9.02 8.89 -4.45
CA LEU A 64 10.38 8.66 -4.96
C LEU A 64 11.32 8.12 -3.87
N GLY A 65 11.23 8.64 -2.65
CA GLY A 65 11.99 8.16 -1.50
C GLY A 65 11.69 6.69 -1.19
N ILE A 66 10.40 6.32 -1.13
CA ILE A 66 9.95 4.94 -0.90
C ILE A 66 10.46 4.01 -2.02
N LYS A 67 10.41 4.46 -3.28
CA LYS A 67 10.92 3.68 -4.41
C LYS A 67 12.41 3.37 -4.28
N GLU A 68 13.24 4.34 -3.89
CA GLU A 68 14.67 4.12 -3.71
C GLU A 68 14.96 3.20 -2.50
N GLU A 69 14.24 3.35 -1.39
CA GLU A 69 14.40 2.46 -0.23
C GLU A 69 13.95 1.02 -0.53
N ALA A 70 12.86 0.84 -1.26
CA ALA A 70 12.43 -0.47 -1.75
C ALA A 70 13.52 -1.11 -2.63
N ARG A 71 14.10 -0.33 -3.56
CA ARG A 71 15.20 -0.80 -4.44
C ARG A 71 16.45 -1.21 -3.65
N LYS A 72 16.82 -0.44 -2.62
CA LYS A 72 17.93 -0.80 -1.71
C LYS A 72 17.65 -2.09 -0.94
N THR A 73 16.41 -2.28 -0.49
CA THR A 73 16.01 -3.43 0.33
C THR A 73 16.02 -4.75 -0.43
N VAL A 74 15.68 -4.74 -1.72
CA VAL A 74 15.72 -5.93 -2.60
C VAL A 74 17.10 -6.18 -3.23
N GLY A 75 18.01 -5.21 -3.16
CA GLY A 75 19.37 -5.34 -3.69
C GLY A 75 20.23 -6.37 -2.94
N VAL A 76 21.34 -6.77 -3.56
CA VAL A 76 22.34 -7.67 -2.93
C VAL A 76 22.87 -7.01 -1.65
N GLY A 77 22.70 -7.69 -0.52
CA GLY A 77 23.06 -7.16 0.81
C GLY A 77 21.94 -6.40 1.54
N GLY A 78 20.76 -6.26 0.93
CA GLY A 78 19.55 -5.70 1.55
C GLY A 78 18.92 -6.62 2.61
N CYS A 79 17.98 -6.06 3.40
CA CYS A 79 17.36 -6.74 4.55
C CYS A 79 16.68 -8.06 4.16
N SER A 80 16.05 -8.13 2.98
CA SER A 80 15.41 -9.35 2.47
C SER A 80 16.43 -10.49 2.30
N ASN A 81 17.58 -10.21 1.68
CA ASN A 81 18.66 -11.19 1.49
C ASN A 81 19.31 -11.60 2.83
N LYS A 82 19.44 -10.68 3.78
CA LYS A 82 19.97 -10.95 5.12
C LYS A 82 19.02 -11.85 5.93
N GLY A 83 17.74 -11.52 6.01
CA GLY A 83 16.75 -12.32 6.73
C GLY A 83 16.63 -13.74 6.18
N LEU A 84 16.65 -13.89 4.85
CA LEU A 84 16.61 -15.22 4.21
C LEU A 84 17.89 -16.03 4.51
N SER A 85 19.05 -15.37 4.50
CA SER A 85 20.34 -16.01 4.83
C SER A 85 20.43 -16.41 6.32
N GLU A 86 19.87 -15.62 7.22
CA GLU A 86 19.78 -15.92 8.65
C GLU A 86 18.89 -17.14 8.91
N LEU A 87 17.72 -17.21 8.27
CA LEU A 87 16.83 -18.39 8.32
C LEU A 87 17.53 -19.66 7.83
N ILE A 88 18.20 -19.60 6.68
CA ILE A 88 18.95 -20.75 6.13
C ILE A 88 20.07 -21.19 7.10
N ASN A 89 20.80 -20.24 7.69
CA ASN A 89 21.86 -20.56 8.64
C ASN A 89 21.31 -21.15 9.94
N MET A 90 20.14 -20.71 10.39
CA MET A 90 19.48 -21.27 11.57
C MET A 90 19.08 -22.72 11.33
N TRP A 91 18.49 -23.03 10.18
CA TRP A 91 18.10 -24.40 9.84
C TRP A 91 19.28 -25.34 9.56
N ARG A 92 20.42 -24.82 9.13
CA ARG A 92 21.66 -25.61 8.96
C ARG A 92 22.35 -25.97 10.29
N LYS A 93 21.93 -25.34 11.39
CA LYS A 93 22.45 -25.61 12.75
C LYS A 93 21.58 -26.63 13.52
N PHE A 94 20.44 -27.04 12.96
CA PHE A 94 19.68 -28.21 13.37
C PHE A 94 20.18 -29.45 12.63
#